data_AF-A0A2H0BHT5-F1
#
_entry.id   AF-A0A2H0BHT5-F1
#
_cell.length_a   1.000
_cell.length_b   1.000
_cell.length_c   1.000
_cell.angle_alpha   90.00
_cell.angle_beta   90.00
_cell.angle_gamma   90.00
#
_symmetry.space_group_name_H-M   'P 1'
#
loop_
_entity.id
_entity.type
_entity.pdbx_description
1 polymer ?
#
loop_
_entity_poly.entity_id
_entity_poly.type
_entity_poly.pdbx_seq_one_letter_code
_entity_poly.pdbx_strand_id
1 'polypeptide(L)'
;MTQNEVFKNFYEDYKDIFPQMVHISGGLPDSKGEGSSDVDVWIKTQHYFDLADKFPKGTHVQISAGKYGLYSLNNYARTIEVYASDEDHNHALDHRRTELELNKQYPQLAMIAFTLKKEYVISTEEAWAKVLDLGDDYNDALMDTSRVLKIASLMNMSVNNLSILLPT
;
A
#
# COMPACT_ATOMS: atom_id res chain seq x y z
N MET A 1 -9.40 6.16 -12.73
CA MET A 1 -7.93 6.16 -12.69
C MET A 1 -7.52 5.32 -11.50
N THR A 2 -6.68 4.32 -11.75
CA THR A 2 -6.12 3.43 -10.73
C THR A 2 -5.05 4.14 -9.90
N GLN A 3 -4.67 3.59 -8.75
CA GLN A 3 -3.55 4.13 -7.96
C GLN A 3 -2.26 4.20 -8.79
N ASN A 4 -1.96 3.15 -9.57
CA ASN A 4 -0.77 3.09 -10.41
C ASN A 4 -0.79 4.15 -11.54
N GLU A 5 -1.95 4.42 -12.13
CA GLU A 5 -2.07 5.48 -13.15
C GLU A 5 -1.88 6.87 -12.53
N VAL A 6 -2.43 7.11 -11.33
CA VAL A 6 -2.23 8.38 -10.60
C VAL A 6 -0.75 8.55 -10.22
N PHE A 7 -0.12 7.50 -9.66
CA PHE A 7 1.31 7.51 -9.36
C PHE A 7 2.15 7.79 -10.60
N LYS A 8 1.81 7.18 -11.76
CA LYS A 8 2.54 7.43 -13.00
C LYS A 8 2.47 8.90 -13.42
N ASN A 9 1.31 9.53 -13.33
CA ASN A 9 1.18 10.95 -13.66
C ASN A 9 2.00 11.82 -12.68
N PHE A 10 1.91 11.54 -11.39
CA PHE A 10 2.75 12.20 -10.39
C PHE A 10 4.24 12.00 -10.66
N TYR A 11 4.65 10.78 -11.02
CA TYR A 11 6.03 10.48 -11.37
C TYR A 11 6.49 11.33 -12.56
N GLU A 12 5.70 11.41 -13.63
CA GLU A 12 6.04 12.23 -14.80
C GLU A 12 6.19 13.72 -14.45
N ASP A 13 5.34 14.26 -13.57
CA ASP A 13 5.38 15.65 -13.14
C ASP A 13 6.62 15.98 -12.28
N TYR A 14 7.15 14.99 -11.55
CA TYR A 14 8.19 15.21 -10.52
C TYR A 14 9.50 14.46 -10.73
N LYS A 15 9.65 13.59 -11.74
CA LYS A 15 10.83 12.72 -11.91
C LYS A 15 12.16 13.47 -12.02
N ASP A 16 12.13 14.70 -12.53
CA ASP A 16 13.33 15.54 -12.65
C ASP A 16 13.71 16.22 -11.32
N ILE A 17 12.78 16.27 -10.36
CA ILE A 17 12.97 16.84 -9.02
C ILE A 17 13.25 15.73 -8.00
N PHE A 18 12.51 14.63 -8.08
CA PHE A 18 12.52 13.50 -7.14
C PHE A 18 12.72 12.16 -7.88
N PRO A 19 13.88 11.92 -8.52
CA PRO A 19 14.10 10.73 -9.34
C PRO A 19 14.05 9.41 -8.56
N GLN A 20 14.19 9.46 -7.24
CA GLN A 20 14.18 8.30 -6.34
C GLN A 20 12.82 8.10 -5.64
N MET A 21 11.76 8.81 -6.05
CA MET A 21 10.44 8.60 -5.47
C MET A 21 9.93 7.19 -5.75
N VAL A 22 9.20 6.60 -4.80
CA VAL A 22 8.64 5.26 -4.94
C VAL A 22 7.18 5.20 -4.51
N HIS A 23 6.41 4.37 -5.20
CA HIS A 23 5.02 4.08 -4.87
C HIS A 23 4.98 3.03 -3.75
N ILE A 24 4.48 3.41 -2.58
CA ILE A 24 4.43 2.54 -1.39
C ILE A 24 3.00 2.11 -1.02
N SER A 25 1.96 2.69 -1.64
CA SER A 25 0.59 2.19 -1.51
C SER A 25 0.26 1.08 -2.51
N GLY A 26 -0.81 0.35 -2.20
CA GLY A 26 -1.42 -0.62 -3.10
C GLY A 26 -0.92 -2.04 -2.82
N GLY A 27 -1.71 -2.76 -2.04
CA GLY A 27 -1.55 -4.19 -1.74
C GLY A 27 -2.87 -4.96 -1.74
N LEU A 28 -3.97 -4.28 -2.05
CA LEU A 28 -5.33 -4.82 -2.13
C LEU A 28 -5.98 -4.38 -3.44
N PRO A 29 -7.11 -5.00 -3.83
CA PRO A 29 -7.92 -4.55 -4.95
C PRO A 29 -8.18 -3.04 -4.89
N ASP A 30 -8.04 -2.39 -6.04
CA ASP A 30 -8.14 -0.94 -6.12
C ASP A 30 -9.60 -0.48 -5.97
N SER A 31 -9.93 0.06 -4.79
CA SER A 31 -11.25 0.61 -4.48
C SER A 31 -11.19 2.13 -4.38
N LYS A 32 -11.40 2.81 -5.50
CA LYS A 32 -11.44 4.29 -5.50
C LYS A 32 -12.40 4.80 -4.40
N GLY A 33 -11.88 5.54 -3.42
CA GLY A 33 -12.69 6.22 -2.41
C GLY A 33 -13.34 5.35 -1.32
N GLU A 34 -12.99 4.07 -1.19
CA GLU A 34 -13.62 3.18 -0.18
C GLU A 34 -12.73 2.75 1.00
N GLY A 35 -11.54 3.33 1.18
CA GLY A 35 -10.69 2.94 2.32
C GLY A 35 -9.36 3.67 2.40
N SER A 36 -9.38 4.85 3.06
CA SER A 36 -8.32 5.54 3.80
C SER A 36 -6.90 5.77 3.26
N SER A 37 -6.47 5.28 2.10
CA SER A 37 -5.35 5.92 1.37
C SER A 37 -5.47 5.71 -0.13
N ASP A 38 -5.29 6.80 -0.87
CA ASP A 38 -5.60 6.89 -2.28
C ASP A 38 -4.35 6.61 -3.13
N VAL A 39 -3.20 7.21 -2.81
CA VAL A 39 -1.85 6.91 -3.32
C VAL A 39 -0.80 7.39 -2.30
N ASP A 40 0.05 6.51 -1.81
CA ASP A 40 1.18 6.83 -0.93
C ASP A 40 2.49 6.77 -1.71
N VAL A 41 3.27 7.85 -1.62
CA VAL A 41 4.59 7.99 -2.26
C VAL A 41 5.64 8.27 -1.21
N TRP A 42 6.78 7.59 -1.28
CA TRP A 42 7.93 7.93 -0.45
C TRP A 42 9.03 8.63 -1.25
N ILE A 43 9.63 9.65 -0.65
CA ILE A 43 10.79 10.38 -1.17
C ILE A 43 11.90 10.36 -0.11
N LYS A 44 13.03 9.75 -0.45
CA LYS A 44 14.20 9.73 0.43
C LYS A 44 14.88 11.10 0.47
N THR A 45 14.85 11.78 1.61
CA THR A 45 15.51 13.08 1.80
C THR A 45 15.72 13.46 3.26
N GLN A 46 16.84 14.12 3.56
CA GLN A 46 17.08 14.76 4.87
C GLN A 46 16.45 16.16 4.97
N HIS A 47 16.10 16.76 3.83
CA HIS A 47 15.56 18.12 3.72
C HIS A 47 14.04 18.10 3.52
N TYR A 48 13.35 17.23 4.25
CA TYR A 48 11.90 17.07 4.11
C TYR A 48 11.10 18.33 4.49
N PHE A 49 11.68 19.33 5.15
CA PHE A 49 11.02 20.60 5.49
C PHE A 49 11.01 21.61 4.33
N ASP A 50 11.91 21.44 3.35
CA ASP A 50 12.05 22.37 2.21
C ASP A 50 11.18 21.98 1.01
N LEU A 51 10.54 20.80 1.03
CA LEU A 51 9.82 20.30 -0.15
C LEU A 51 8.49 21.00 -0.41
N ALA A 52 7.96 21.77 0.54
CA ALA A 52 6.69 22.48 0.40
C ALA A 52 6.66 23.41 -0.82
N ASP A 53 7.80 24.00 -1.20
CA ASP A 53 7.91 24.90 -2.35
C ASP A 53 7.91 24.17 -3.71
N LYS A 54 8.11 22.84 -3.71
CA LYS A 54 8.09 22.00 -4.92
C LYS A 54 6.68 21.57 -5.29
N PHE A 55 5.76 21.54 -4.33
CA PHE A 55 4.39 21.10 -4.53
C PHE A 55 3.44 22.25 -4.91
N PRO A 56 2.30 21.96 -5.56
CA PRO A 56 1.35 22.97 -5.97
C PRO A 56 0.74 23.73 -4.78
N LYS A 57 0.23 24.93 -5.06
CA LYS A 57 -0.53 25.69 -4.06
C LYS A 57 -1.74 24.88 -3.59
N GLY A 58 -1.96 24.86 -2.27
CA GLY A 58 -3.06 24.13 -1.65
C GLY A 58 -2.69 22.74 -1.13
N THR A 59 -1.44 22.29 -1.31
CA THR A 59 -0.92 21.10 -0.62
C THR A 59 -0.99 21.28 0.89
N HIS A 60 -1.58 20.31 1.58
CA HIS A 60 -1.56 20.27 3.03
C HIS A 60 -0.20 19.74 3.50
N VAL A 61 0.40 20.39 4.50
CA VAL A 61 1.75 20.07 4.98
C VAL A 61 1.70 19.78 6.47
N GLN A 62 2.16 18.59 6.85
CA GLN A 62 2.40 18.19 8.22
C GLN A 62 3.86 17.82 8.40
N ILE A 63 4.57 18.54 9.25
CA ILE A 63 5.98 18.24 9.56
C ILE A 63 6.06 17.65 10.97
N SER A 64 6.58 16.44 11.08
CA SER A 64 6.95 15.84 12.36
C SER A 64 8.37 16.27 12.72
N ALA A 65 8.52 16.95 13.86
CA ALA A 65 9.80 17.48 14.33
C ALA A 65 10.91 16.41 14.29
N GLY A 66 11.86 16.57 13.37
CA GLY A 66 13.04 15.71 13.28
C GLY A 66 12.81 14.34 12.64
N LYS A 67 11.62 14.01 12.12
CA LYS A 67 11.32 12.65 11.63
C LYS A 67 10.97 12.59 10.15
N TYR A 68 9.94 13.31 9.73
CA TYR A 68 9.43 13.26 8.36
C TYR A 68 8.57 14.48 8.03
N GLY A 69 8.38 14.74 6.74
CA GLY A 69 7.33 15.59 6.20
C GLY A 69 6.27 14.76 5.50
N LEU A 70 5.00 15.05 5.77
CA LEU A 70 3.85 14.51 5.06
C LEU A 70 3.20 15.62 4.24
N TYR A 71 3.00 15.36 2.95
CA TYR A 71 2.42 16.29 2.01
C TYR A 71 1.20 15.68 1.32
N SER A 72 0.01 16.23 1.57
CA SER A 72 -1.24 15.74 0.99
C SER A 72 -1.65 16.59 -0.20
N LEU A 73 -1.61 16.01 -1.40
CA LEU A 73 -1.93 16.66 -2.67
C LEU A 73 -3.32 16.21 -3.16
N ASN A 74 -4.25 17.16 -3.26
CA ASN A 74 -5.63 16.90 -3.67
C ASN A 74 -5.95 17.36 -5.11
N ASN A 75 -4.93 17.75 -5.89
CA ASN A 75 -5.09 18.22 -7.27
C ASN A 75 -5.04 17.09 -8.32
N TYR A 76 -4.91 15.84 -7.88
CA TYR A 76 -4.94 14.65 -8.73
C TYR A 76 -6.32 13.97 -8.69
N ALA A 77 -6.54 12.96 -9.54
CA ALA A 77 -7.78 12.19 -9.57
C ALA A 77 -8.08 11.41 -8.27
N ARG A 78 -7.09 11.33 -7.38
CA ARG A 78 -7.05 10.72 -6.06
C ARG A 78 -6.08 11.52 -5.19
N THR A 79 -6.26 11.52 -3.86
CA THR A 79 -5.30 12.16 -2.95
C THR A 79 -3.95 11.46 -3.03
N ILE A 80 -2.87 12.22 -3.15
CA ILE A 80 -1.51 11.67 -3.05
C ILE A 80 -0.92 12.13 -1.72
N GLU A 81 -0.56 11.16 -0.88
CA GLU A 81 0.19 11.38 0.35
C GLU A 81 1.67 11.13 0.06
N VAL A 82 2.50 12.17 0.20
CA VAL A 82 3.94 12.07 0.01
C VAL A 82 4.63 12.10 1.36
N TYR A 83 5.24 10.97 1.71
CA TYR A 83 6.09 10.79 2.88
C TYR A 83 7.54 11.11 2.51
N ALA A 84 8.12 12.11 3.15
CA ALA A 84 9.49 12.54 2.93
C ALA A 84 10.32 12.35 4.20
N SER A 85 11.32 11.48 4.16
CA SER A 85 12.22 11.20 5.29
C SER A 85 13.53 10.58 4.80
N ASP A 86 14.55 10.52 5.66
CA ASP A 86 15.80 9.80 5.37
C ASP A 86 15.77 8.33 5.82
N GLU A 87 14.77 7.95 6.62
CA GLU A 87 14.48 6.57 7.04
C GLU A 87 14.22 5.66 5.85
N ASP A 88 14.81 4.48 5.88
CA ASP A 88 14.65 3.48 4.83
C ASP A 88 13.25 2.85 4.87
N HIS A 89 12.48 3.01 3.79
CA HIS A 89 11.15 2.43 3.64
C HIS A 89 11.17 1.10 2.86
N ASN A 90 12.32 0.43 2.78
CA ASN A 90 12.43 -0.88 2.13
C ASN A 90 11.41 -1.91 2.65
N HIS A 91 11.05 -1.90 3.94
CA HIS A 91 10.03 -2.79 4.47
C HIS A 91 8.65 -2.58 3.81
N ALA A 92 8.23 -1.32 3.63
CA ALA A 92 6.97 -1.01 2.95
C ALA A 92 6.99 -1.46 1.48
N LEU A 93 8.14 -1.34 0.81
CA LEU A 93 8.32 -1.84 -0.56
C LEU A 93 8.25 -3.38 -0.63
N ASP A 94 8.84 -4.06 0.35
CA ASP A 94 8.82 -5.52 0.43
C ASP A 94 7.42 -6.06 0.75
N HIS A 95 6.71 -5.44 1.71
CA HIS A 95 5.31 -5.73 1.99
C HIS A 95 4.46 -5.56 0.73
N ARG A 96 4.52 -4.37 0.11
CA ARG A 96 3.79 -4.06 -1.12
C ARG A 96 4.04 -5.08 -2.22
N ARG A 97 5.30 -5.50 -2.41
CA ARG A 97 5.66 -6.53 -3.41
C ARG A 97 4.95 -7.84 -3.12
N THR A 98 4.99 -8.31 -1.87
CA THR A 98 4.31 -9.56 -1.46
C THR A 98 2.81 -9.46 -1.67
N GLU A 99 2.20 -8.35 -1.26
CA GLU A 99 0.76 -8.10 -1.35
C GLU A 99 0.25 -8.02 -2.80
N LEU A 100 1.02 -7.39 -3.70
CA LEU A 100 0.68 -7.36 -5.12
C LEU A 100 0.73 -8.75 -5.76
N GLU A 101 1.71 -9.58 -5.39
CA GLU A 101 1.77 -10.97 -5.86
C GLU A 101 0.61 -11.81 -5.30
N LEU A 102 0.25 -11.61 -4.03
CA LEU A 102 -0.94 -12.23 -3.43
C LEU A 102 -2.22 -11.83 -4.17
N ASN A 103 -2.41 -10.55 -4.45
CA ASN A 103 -3.58 -10.04 -5.17
C ASN A 103 -3.67 -10.63 -6.58
N LYS A 104 -2.53 -10.70 -7.28
CA LYS A 104 -2.44 -11.26 -8.64
C LYS A 104 -2.74 -12.75 -8.70
N GLN A 105 -2.24 -13.54 -7.74
CA GLN A 105 -2.34 -15.00 -7.76
C GLN A 105 -3.61 -15.52 -7.08
N TYR A 106 -4.12 -14.80 -6.08
CA TYR A 106 -5.24 -15.24 -5.23
C TYR A 106 -6.31 -14.15 -5.08
N PRO A 107 -7.00 -13.76 -6.19
CA PRO A 107 -7.95 -12.64 -6.18
C PRO A 107 -9.13 -12.84 -5.22
N GLN A 108 -9.55 -14.08 -4.95
CA GLN A 108 -10.59 -14.36 -3.95
C GLN A 108 -10.12 -14.01 -2.53
N LEU A 109 -8.90 -14.40 -2.16
CA LEU A 109 -8.30 -14.05 -0.87
C LEU A 109 -8.09 -12.54 -0.75
N ALA A 110 -7.71 -11.88 -1.85
CA ALA A 110 -7.54 -10.43 -1.92
C ALA A 110 -8.86 -9.69 -1.66
N MET A 111 -9.99 -10.20 -2.17
CA MET A 111 -11.31 -9.65 -1.87
C MET A 111 -11.72 -9.85 -0.40
N ILE A 112 -11.35 -10.97 0.21
CA ILE A 112 -11.60 -11.19 1.64
C ILE A 112 -10.77 -10.19 2.46
N ALA A 113 -9.48 -10.04 2.15
CA ALA A 113 -8.60 -9.07 2.83
C ALA A 113 -9.12 -7.64 2.65
N PHE A 114 -9.60 -7.29 1.45
CA PHE A 114 -10.24 -6.01 1.18
C PHE A 114 -11.45 -5.75 2.08
N THR A 115 -12.38 -6.71 2.15
CA THR A 115 -13.56 -6.60 3.03
C THR A 115 -13.15 -6.45 4.50
N LEU A 116 -12.20 -7.26 4.98
CA LEU A 116 -11.71 -7.16 6.36
C LEU A 116 -11.10 -5.79 6.66
N LYS A 117 -10.27 -5.26 5.75
CA LYS A 117 -9.68 -3.92 5.90
C LYS A 117 -10.76 -2.86 6.10
N LYS A 118 -11.82 -2.91 5.27
CA LYS A 118 -12.93 -1.96 5.30
C LYS A 118 -13.78 -2.09 6.56
N GLU A 119 -14.14 -3.31 6.94
CA GLU A 119 -15.04 -3.58 8.07
C GLU A 119 -14.39 -3.32 9.42
N TYR A 120 -13.10 -3.66 9.56
CA TYR A 120 -12.38 -3.55 10.84
C TYR A 120 -11.48 -2.31 10.93
N VAL A 121 -11.34 -1.54 9.85
CA VAL A 121 -10.51 -0.33 9.80
C VAL A 121 -9.06 -0.62 10.21
N ILE A 122 -8.48 -1.67 9.62
CA ILE A 122 -7.12 -2.17 9.89
C ILE A 122 -6.16 -1.82 8.74
N SER A 123 -4.87 -2.10 8.91
CA SER A 123 -3.89 -1.91 7.83
C SER A 123 -4.04 -2.97 6.73
N THR A 124 -3.35 -2.77 5.60
CA THR A 124 -3.35 -3.77 4.52
C THR A 124 -2.64 -5.06 4.96
N GLU A 125 -1.53 -4.90 5.66
CA GLU A 125 -0.69 -5.95 6.23
C GLU A 125 -1.50 -6.77 7.23
N GLU A 126 -2.21 -6.11 8.15
CA GLU A 126 -3.05 -6.80 9.14
C GLU A 126 -4.21 -7.55 8.48
N ALA A 127 -4.82 -6.98 7.43
CA ALA A 127 -5.88 -7.66 6.69
C ALA A 127 -5.35 -8.95 6.02
N TRP A 128 -4.19 -8.90 5.37
CA TRP A 128 -3.53 -10.10 4.83
C TRP A 128 -3.13 -11.09 5.93
N ALA A 129 -2.63 -10.60 7.06
CA ALA A 129 -2.29 -11.44 8.20
C ALA A 129 -3.49 -12.24 8.72
N LYS A 130 -4.67 -11.61 8.80
CA LYS A 130 -5.92 -12.29 9.19
C LYS A 130 -6.38 -13.31 8.15
N VAL A 131 -6.29 -13.00 6.85
CA VAL A 131 -6.68 -13.94 5.78
C VAL A 131 -5.77 -15.18 5.74
N LEU A 132 -4.48 -14.97 6.00
CA LEU A 132 -3.45 -16.00 5.86
C LEU A 132 -3.04 -16.64 7.19
N ASP A 133 -3.60 -16.19 8.31
CA ASP A 133 -3.28 -16.64 9.68
C ASP A 133 -1.78 -16.53 10.00
N LEU A 134 -1.18 -15.36 9.74
CA LEU A 134 0.28 -15.15 9.84
C LEU A 134 0.82 -14.95 11.26
N GLY A 135 -0.04 -14.90 12.29
CA GLY A 135 0.39 -14.65 13.68
C GLY A 135 0.81 -13.21 13.96
N ASP A 136 1.34 -12.95 15.16
CA ASP A 136 1.70 -11.60 15.64
C ASP A 136 2.96 -11.02 14.96
N ASP A 137 3.81 -11.87 14.36
CA ASP A 137 5.00 -11.50 13.59
C ASP A 137 4.70 -11.26 12.10
N TYR A 138 3.44 -10.98 11.76
CA TYR A 138 3.01 -10.85 10.37
C TYR A 138 3.77 -9.80 9.56
N ASN A 139 4.22 -8.71 10.20
CA ASN A 139 5.02 -7.68 9.52
C ASN A 139 6.34 -8.27 9.01
N ASP A 140 7.00 -9.13 9.78
CA ASP A 140 8.22 -9.80 9.32
C ASP A 140 7.91 -10.90 8.30
N ALA A 141 6.80 -11.63 8.50
CA ALA A 141 6.37 -12.67 7.59
C ALA A 141 6.08 -12.11 6.18
N LEU A 142 5.44 -10.94 6.07
CA LEU A 142 5.09 -10.30 4.80
C LEU A 142 6.31 -9.84 3.98
N MET A 143 7.51 -9.78 4.57
CA MET A 143 8.74 -9.54 3.82
C MET A 143 9.23 -10.79 3.06
N ASP A 144 8.81 -12.00 3.46
CA ASP A 144 9.13 -13.26 2.78
C ASP A 144 8.02 -13.65 1.80
N THR A 145 8.05 -13.06 0.60
CA THR A 145 7.07 -13.32 -0.46
C THR A 145 6.92 -14.81 -0.76
N SER A 146 8.01 -15.58 -0.76
CA SER A 146 7.96 -17.00 -1.13
C SER A 146 7.23 -17.84 -0.08
N ARG A 147 7.53 -17.61 1.20
CA ARG A 147 6.84 -18.26 2.31
C ARG A 147 5.36 -17.89 2.33
N VAL A 148 5.03 -16.61 2.14
CA VAL A 148 3.66 -16.11 2.17
C VAL A 148 2.82 -16.67 1.01
N LEU A 149 3.35 -16.69 -0.22
CA LEU A 149 2.67 -17.29 -1.37
C LEU A 149 2.42 -18.80 -1.18
N LYS A 150 3.33 -19.52 -0.49
CA LYS A 150 3.12 -20.92 -0.12
C LYS A 150 1.96 -21.08 0.85
N ILE A 151 1.87 -20.24 1.89
CA ILE A 151 0.75 -20.25 2.85
C ILE A 151 -0.57 -19.95 2.12
N ALA A 152 -0.59 -18.91 1.28
CA ALA A 152 -1.76 -18.54 0.50
C ALA A 152 -2.26 -19.66 -0.42
N SER A 153 -1.34 -20.43 -1.02
CA SER A 153 -1.71 -21.59 -1.85
C SER A 153 -2.53 -22.63 -1.08
N LEU A 154 -2.13 -22.92 0.17
CA LEU A 154 -2.83 -23.87 1.04
C LEU A 154 -4.19 -23.34 1.47
N MET A 155 -4.27 -22.05 1.83
CA MET A 155 -5.53 -21.40 2.20
C MET A 155 -6.52 -21.37 1.03
N ASN A 156 -6.04 -21.03 -0.16
CA ASN A 156 -6.87 -20.99 -1.36
C ASN A 156 -7.46 -22.37 -1.71
N MET A 157 -6.71 -23.47 -1.50
CA MET A 157 -7.25 -24.82 -1.68
C MET A 157 -8.37 -25.13 -0.67
N SER A 158 -8.22 -24.68 0.59
CA SER A 158 -9.24 -24.84 1.64
C SER A 158 -10.54 -24.11 1.29
N VAL A 159 -10.44 -22.84 0.86
CA VAL A 159 -11.60 -22.02 0.45
C VAL A 159 -12.34 -22.66 -0.72
N ASN A 160 -11.62 -23.12 -1.74
CA ASN A 160 -12.24 -23.78 -2.89
C ASN A 160 -12.94 -25.09 -2.51
N ASN A 161 -12.36 -25.89 -1.61
CA ASN A 161 -12.99 -27.14 -1.15
C ASN A 161 -14.26 -26.90 -0.33
N LEU A 162 -14.31 -25.81 0.45
CA LEU A 162 -15.51 -25.42 1.21
C LEU A 162 -16.64 -24.95 0.29
N SER A 163 -16.32 -24.26 -0.81
CA SER A 163 -17.31 -23.80 -1.80
C SER A 163 -17.96 -24.93 -2.61
N ILE A 164 -17.36 -26.13 -2.64
CA ILE A 164 -17.93 -27.34 -3.27
C ILE A 164 -18.93 -28.06 -2.34
N LEU A 165 -18.87 -27.80 -1.03
CA LEU A 165 -19.66 -28.51 -0.01
C LEU A 165 -20.94 -27.78 0.43
N LEU A 166 -21.19 -26.57 -0.08
CA LEU A 166 -22.43 -25.84 0.17
C LEU A 166 -23.28 -25.81 -1.11
N PRO A 167 -24.50 -26.38 -1.11
CA PRO A 167 -25.38 -26.30 -2.27
C PRO A 167 -25.85 -24.85 -2.47
N THR A 168 -25.85 -24.40 -3.72
CA THR A 168 -26.43 -23.13 -4.19
C THR A 168 -27.91 -23.01 -3.91
#